data_AF-A0A8T4J0W3-F1
#
_entry.id   AF-A0A8T4J0W3-F1
#
_cell.length_a   1.000
_cell.length_b   1.000
_cell.length_c   1.000
_cell.angle_alpha   90.00
_cell.angle_beta   90.00
_cell.angle_gamma   90.00
#
_symmetry.space_group_name_H-M   'P 1'
#
loop_
_entity.id
_entity.type
_entity.pdbx_description
1 polymer ?
#
loop_
_entity_poly.entity_id
_entity_poly.type
_entity_poly.pdbx_seq_one_letter_code
_entity_poly.pdbx_strand_id
1 'polypeptide(L)' 'MAQSNRRTSRRAIYTTLRQMVLTLELPPGAALSENELAASLGVSRTPVREGLILLA' A
#
# COMPACT_ATOMS: atom_id res chain seq x y z
N MET A 1 2.17 -5.88 -22.64
CA MET A 1 0.99 -5.36 -21.91
C MET A 1 1.08 -5.45 -20.37
N ALA A 2 1.85 -6.37 -19.78
CA ALA A 2 1.90 -6.58 -18.32
C ALA A 2 2.45 -5.41 -17.47
N GLN A 3 3.12 -4.42 -18.07
CA GLN A 3 3.83 -3.36 -17.34
C GLN A 3 2.94 -2.17 -16.96
N SER A 4 1.85 -1.91 -17.70
CA SER A 4 0.91 -0.82 -17.41
C SER A 4 0.10 -1.10 -16.14
N ASN A 5 -0.38 -2.35 -15.98
CA ASN A 5 -1.19 -2.74 -14.83
C ASN A 5 -0.40 -2.69 -13.50
N ARG A 6 0.91 -3.01 -13.52
CA ARG A 6 1.77 -2.95 -12.32
C ARG A 6 2.03 -1.52 -11.82
N ARG A 7 2.18 -0.55 -12.73
CA ARG A 7 2.33 0.87 -12.34
C ARG A 7 1.04 1.41 -11.75
N THR A 8 -0.10 1.01 -12.34
CA THR A 8 -1.42 1.37 -11.81
C THR A 8 -1.65 0.77 -10.43
N SER A 9 -1.32 -0.51 -10.23
CA SER A 9 -1.53 -1.17 -8.94
C SER A 9 -0.68 -0.54 -7.83
N ARG A 10 0.61 -0.26 -8.04
CA ARG A 10 1.44 0.40 -7.03
C ARG A 10 0.91 1.78 -6.64
N ARG A 11 0.54 2.60 -7.63
CA ARG A 11 0.04 3.97 -7.39
C ARG A 11 -1.34 3.96 -6.71
N ALA A 12 -2.18 2.98 -7.03
CA ALA A 12 -3.44 2.76 -6.34
C ALA A 12 -3.19 2.42 -4.87
N ILE A 13 -2.29 1.47 -4.57
CA ILE A 13 -1.96 1.10 -3.19
C ILE A 13 -1.37 2.28 -2.41
N TYR A 14 -0.46 3.06 -3.00
CA TYR A 14 0.03 4.30 -2.39
C TYR A 14 -1.10 5.26 -2.02
N THR A 15 -2.07 5.46 -2.91
CA THR A 15 -3.19 6.38 -2.67
C THR A 15 -4.05 5.89 -1.50
N THR A 16 -4.32 4.59 -1.43
CA THR A 16 -5.07 3.98 -0.33
C THR A 16 -4.33 4.10 0.99
N LEU A 17 -3.05 3.69 1.04
CA LEU A 17 -2.25 3.77 2.26
C LEU A 17 -2.10 5.23 2.75
N ARG A 18 -1.93 6.19 1.83
CA ARG A 18 -1.90 7.61 2.17
C ARG A 18 -3.20 8.08 2.81
N GLN A 19 -4.36 7.64 2.29
CA GLN A 19 -5.64 7.96 2.91
C GLN A 19 -5.72 7.39 4.32
N MET A 20 -5.32 6.14 4.53
CA MET A 20 -5.33 5.51 5.86
C MET A 20 -4.44 6.26 6.87
N VAL A 21 -3.30 6.81 6.45
CA VAL A 21 -2.46 7.67 7.31
C VAL A 21 -3.17 8.99 7.63
N LEU A 22 -3.79 9.62 6.64
CA LEU A 22 -4.51 10.89 6.82
C LEU A 22 -5.78 10.74 7.68
N THR A 23 -6.45 9.59 7.64
CA THR A 23 -7.61 9.26 8.48
C THR A 23 -7.24 8.69 9.84
N LEU A 24 -5.93 8.51 10.12
CA LEU A 24 -5.40 7.88 11.33
C LEU A 24 -5.82 6.41 11.52
N GLU A 25 -6.27 5.74 10.45
CA GLU A 25 -6.39 4.27 10.42
C GLU A 25 -5.01 3.61 10.52
N LEU A 26 -3.98 4.26 9.98
CA LEU A 26 -2.57 3.93 10.20
C LEU A 26 -1.91 5.06 11.00
N PRO A 27 -1.95 5.01 12.34
CA PRO A 27 -1.40 6.07 13.17
C PRO A 27 0.13 6.16 13.03
N PRO A 28 0.70 7.36 13.19
CA PRO A 28 2.14 7.54 13.13
C PRO A 28 2.85 6.70 14.19
N GLY A 29 3.93 6.02 13.80
CA GLY A 29 4.68 5.14 14.68
C GLY A 29 4.08 3.75 14.88
N ALA A 30 2.91 3.45 14.29
CA ALA A 30 2.38 2.09 14.27
C ALA A 30 3.29 1.15 13.48
N ALA A 31 3.47 -0.07 14.00
CA ALA A 31 4.12 -1.13 13.25
C ALA A 31 3.22 -1.55 12.07
N LEU A 32 3.77 -1.53 10.86
CA LEU A 32 3.06 -1.94 9.65
C LEU A 32 3.51 -3.33 9.20
N SER A 33 2.55 -4.24 9.03
CA SER A 33 2.79 -5.56 8.44
C SER A 33 2.38 -5.56 6.97
N GLU A 34 3.35 -5.79 6.07
CA GLU A 34 3.06 -5.95 4.63
C GLU A 34 2.04 -7.07 4.38
N ASN A 35 2.09 -8.15 5.18
CA ASN A 35 1.21 -9.30 5.03
C ASN A 35 -0.22 -8.96 5.39
N GLU A 36 -0.42 -8.25 6.51
CA GLU A 36 -1.76 -7.85 6.97
C GLU A 36 -2.39 -6.83 6.03
N LEU A 37 -1.61 -5.85 5.56
CA LEU A 37 -2.05 -4.87 4.56
C LEU A 37 -2.38 -5.53 3.22
N ALA A 38 -1.59 -6.52 2.79
CA ALA A 38 -1.89 -7.28 1.58
C ALA A 38 -3.19 -8.07 1.71
N ALA A 39 -3.40 -8.72 2.86
CA ALA A 39 -4.63 -9.45 3.14
C ALA A 39 -5.85 -8.52 3.21
N SER A 40 -5.75 -7.38 3.89
CA SER A 40 -6.87 -6.43 4.03
C SER A 40 -7.24 -5.75 2.71
N LEU A 41 -6.24 -5.47 1.86
CA LEU A 41 -6.44 -4.86 0.55
C LEU A 41 -6.73 -5.88 -0.56
N GLY A 42 -6.69 -7.19 -0.27
CA GLY A 42 -6.96 -8.25 -1.24
C GLY A 42 -5.92 -8.33 -2.38
N VAL A 43 -4.67 -7.98 -2.11
CA VAL A 43 -3.58 -7.94 -3.10
C VAL A 43 -2.39 -8.77 -2.65
N SER A 44 -1.42 -8.98 -3.55
CA SER A 44 -0.15 -9.59 -3.15
C SER A 44 0.73 -8.60 -2.39
N ARG A 45 1.75 -9.12 -1.68
CA ARG A 45 2.68 -8.29 -0.90
C ARG A 45 3.52 -7.33 -1.72
N THR A 46 3.87 -7.70 -2.96
CA THR A 46 4.75 -6.89 -3.82
C THR A 46 4.22 -5.47 -4.04
N PRO A 47 2.98 -5.25 -4.53
CA PRO A 47 2.45 -3.89 -4.70
C PRO A 47 2.27 -3.13 -3.37
N VAL A 48 2.05 -3.83 -2.25
CA VAL A 48 1.99 -3.22 -0.91
C VAL A 48 3.35 -2.67 -0.50
N ARG A 49 4.39 -3.49 -0.54
CA ARG A 49 5.76 -3.08 -0.26
C ARG A 49 6.17 -1.89 -1.12
N GLU A 50 5.86 -1.94 -2.41
CA GLU A 50 6.18 -0.85 -3.32
C GLU A 50 5.38 0.43 -3.05
N GLY A 51 4.13 0.32 -2.61
CA GLY A 51 3.32 1.47 -2.16
C GLY A 51 3.85 2.09 -0.88
N LEU A 52 4.29 1.26 0.08
CA LEU A 52 4.94 1.71 1.31
C LEU A 52 6.27 2.42 1.03
N ILE A 53 7.07 1.93 0.08
CA ILE A 53 8.32 2.61 -0.34
C ILE A 53 8.04 4.01 -0.91
N LEU A 54 6.89 4.23 -1.55
CA LEU A 54 6.50 5.56 -2.05
C LEU A 54 6.00 6.50 -0.94
N LEU A 55 5.65 5.98 0.24
CA LEU A 55 5.24 6.77 1.41
C LEU A 55 6.41 7.19 2.30
N ALA A 56 7.53 6.48 2.23
CA ALA A 56 8.76 6.78 2.96
C ALA A 56 9.53 7.94 2.32
#